data_AF-A0A7Y3MD85-F1
#
_entry.id   AF-A0A7Y3MD85-F1
#
_cell.length_a   1.000
_cell.length_b   1.000
_cell.length_c   1.000
_cell.angle_alpha   90.00
_cell.angle_beta   90.00
_cell.angle_gamma   90.00
#
_symmetry.space_group_name_H-M   'P 1'
#
loop_
_entity.id
_entity.type
_entity.pdbx_description
1 polymer ?
#
loop_
_entity_poly.entity_id
_entity_poly.type
_entity_poly.pdbx_seq_one_letter_code
_entity_poly.pdbx_strand_id
1 'polypeptide(L)' 'MIRIALDACGGDFGPEVTVAAAVEALRLRPDVEIILCALSDPREKPGNRAA' A
#
# COMPACT_ATOMS: atom_id res chain seq x y z
N MET A 1 3.53 16.28 11.05
CA MET A 1 2.87 15.29 10.18
C MET A 1 3.87 14.84 9.13
N ILE A 2 4.10 13.53 9.02
CA ILE A 2 5.05 12.95 8.08
C ILE A 2 4.25 12.15 7.04
N ARG A 3 4.57 12.33 5.76
CA ARG A 3 4.03 11.53 4.65
C ARG A 3 5.11 10.61 4.10
N ILE A 4 4.77 9.34 3.94
CA ILE A 4 5.67 8.30 3.43
C ILE A 4 5.04 7.70 2.17
N ALA A 5 5.77 7.72 1.06
CA ALA A 5 5.43 6.94 -0.12
C ALA A 5 6.03 5.54 0.02
N LEU A 6 5.20 4.50 -0.11
CA LEU A 6 5.59 3.11 0.06
C LEU A 6 5.32 2.33 -1.23
N ASP A 7 6.35 1.75 -1.84
CA ASP A 7 6.19 0.80 -2.95
C ASP A 7 5.56 -0.49 -2.42
N ALA A 8 4.27 -0.67 -2.70
CA ALA A 8 3.51 -1.84 -2.28
C ALA A 8 3.85 -3.08 -3.11
N CYS A 9 4.41 -2.93 -4.31
CA CYS A 9 4.76 -4.04 -5.18
C CYS A 9 6.20 -4.52 -5.01
N GLY A 10 6.99 -3.83 -4.18
CA GLY A 10 8.38 -4.18 -3.92
C GLY A 10 8.53 -5.48 -3.14
N GLY A 11 9.51 -6.30 -3.54
CA GLY A 11 9.88 -7.55 -2.88
C GLY A 11 9.07 -8.78 -3.31
N ASP A 12 9.49 -9.95 -2.82
CA ASP A 12 8.99 -11.24 -3.29
C ASP A 12 7.53 -11.54 -2.88
N PHE A 13 7.03 -10.85 -1.86
CA PHE A 13 5.69 -11.05 -1.30
C PHE A 13 4.67 -9.99 -1.77
N GLY A 14 5.13 -8.95 -2.45
CA GLY A 14 4.28 -7.92 -3.05
C GLY A 14 3.30 -7.24 -2.08
N PRO A 15 2.14 -6.79 -2.59
CA PRO A 15 1.24 -5.90 -1.85
C PRO A 15 0.52 -6.59 -0.69
N GLU A 16 0.28 -7.89 -0.75
CA GLU A 16 -0.43 -8.61 0.31
C GLU A 16 0.29 -8.48 1.66
N VAL A 17 1.62 -8.56 1.66
CA VAL A 17 2.44 -8.39 2.87
C VAL A 17 2.73 -6.92 3.16
N THR A 18 3.11 -6.14 2.14
CA THR A 18 3.54 -4.75 2.33
C THR A 18 2.40 -3.85 2.82
N VAL A 19 1.17 -4.07 2.34
CA VAL A 19 -0.01 -3.32 2.79
C VAL A 19 -0.39 -3.69 4.21
N ALA A 20 -0.37 -4.98 4.58
CA ALA A 20 -0.64 -5.42 5.95
C ALA A 20 0.34 -4.80 6.94
N ALA A 21 1.63 -4.78 6.60
CA ALA A 21 2.66 -4.13 7.41
C ALA A 21 2.44 -2.61 7.54
N ALA A 22 2.02 -1.94 6.47
CA ALA A 22 1.71 -0.52 6.51
C ALA A 22 0.53 -0.20 7.46
N VAL A 23 -0.50 -1.06 7.49
CA VAL A 23 -1.63 -0.92 8.42
C VAL A 23 -1.17 -1.04 9.87
N GLU A 24 -0.34 -2.04 10.19
CA GLU A 24 0.20 -2.15 11.55
C GLU A 24 1.08 -0.96 11.92
N ALA A 25 1.88 -0.43 10.98
CA ALA A 25 2.68 0.77 11.22
C ALA A 25 1.82 2.00 11.57
N LEU A 26 0.67 2.19 10.91
CA LEU A 26 -0.26 3.27 11.22
C LEU A 26 -0.91 3.13 12.60
N ARG A 27 -1.14 1.90 13.08
CA ARG A 27 -1.63 1.67 14.46
C ARG A 27 -0.61 2.11 15.51
N LEU A 28 0.67 1.90 15.24
CA LEU A 28 1.77 2.31 16.12
C LEU A 28 2.09 3.81 16.02
N ARG A 29 1.81 4.41 14.86
CA ARG A 29 2.15 5.81 14.53
C ARG A 29 0.97 6.51 13.84
N PRO A 30 -0.07 6.90 14.60
CA PRO A 30 -1.26 7.56 14.04
C PRO A 30 -0.97 8.98 13.50
N ASP A 31 0.21 9.54 13.75
CA ASP A 31 0.67 10.83 13.25
C ASP A 31 1.33 10.77 11.86
N VAL A 32 1.45 9.56 11.30
CA VAL A 32 2.02 9.28 9.98
C VAL A 32 0.92 9.03 8.97
N GLU A 33 1.12 9.49 7.74
CA GLU A 33 0.30 9.15 6.60
C GLU A 33 1.13 8.32 5.60
N ILE A 34 0.60 7.20 5.15
CA ILE A 34 1.25 6.31 4.17
C ILE A 34 0.47 6.37 2.85
N ILE A 35 1.19 6.63 1.77
CA ILE A 35 0.67 6.56 0.40
C ILE A 35 1.20 5.26 -0.22
N LEU A 36 0.29 4.35 -0.55
CA LEU A 36 0.64 3.12 -1.24
C LEU A 36 0.83 3.40 -2.74
N CYS A 37 2.06 3.19 -3.21
CA CYS A 37 2.44 3.25 -4.61
C CYS A 37 2.49 1.83 -5.14
N ALA A 38 1.56 1.49 -6.03
CA ALA A 38 1.58 0.23 -6.77
C ALA A 38 1.55 0.55 -8.25
N LEU A 39 2.25 -0.25 -9.06
CA LEU A 39 2.00 -0.26 -10.49
C LEU A 39 0.65 -0.94 -10.70
N SER A 40 -0.28 -0.25 -11.35
CA SER A 40 -1.47 -0.91 -11.88
C SER A 40 -0.97 -1.99 -12.84
N ASP A 41 -1.31 -3.26 -12.64
CA ASP A 41 -0.97 -4.28 -13.63
C ASP A 41 -1.61 -3.80 -14.95
N PRO A 42 -0.85 -3.58 -16.04
CA PRO A 42 -1.43 -3.18 -17.32
C PRO A 42 -2.42 -4.23 -17.88
N ARG A 43 -2.47 -5.43 -17.29
CA ARG A 43 -3.41 -6.52 -17.60
C ARG A 43 -4.58 -6.60 -16.61
N GLU A 44 -4.57 -5.84 -15.51
CA GLU A 44 -5.74 -5.71 -14.64
C GLU A 44 -6.85 -4.97 -15.40
N LYS A 45 -7.98 -5.63 -15.59
CA LYS A 45 -9.17 -4.97 -16.12
C LYS A 45 -9.68 -3.99 -15.05
N PRO A 46 -10.03 -2.74 -15.39
CA PRO A 46 -10.63 -1.80 -14.45
C PRO A 46 -11.99 -2.37 -14.02
N GLY A 47 -12.04 -3.01 -12.86
CA GLY A 47 -13.23 -3.75 -12.46
C GLY A 47 -13.06 -4.46 -11.14
N ASN A 48 -12.77 -3.71 -10.07
CA ASN A 48 -13.36 -3.86 -8.73
C ASN A 48 -12.64 -2.91 -7.76
N ARG A 49 -12.83 -1.59 -7.92
CA ARG A 49 -12.63 -0.69 -6.77
C ARG A 49 -13.86 -0.87 -5.91
N ALA A 50 -13.71 -1.59 -4.81
CA ALA A 50 -14.76 -1.79 -3.82
C ALA A 50 -15.40 -0.44 -3.48
N ALA A 51 -16.71 -0.39 -3.66
CA ALA A 51 -17.60 0.65 -3.17
C ALA A 51 -17.61 0.68 -1.63
#